data_AF-A0A8D8BKD7-F1
#
_entry.id   AF-A0A8D8BKD7-F1
#
_cell.length_a   1.000
_cell.length_b   1.000
_cell.length_c   1.000
_cell.angle_alpha   90.00
_cell.angle_beta   90.00
_cell.angle_gamma   90.00
#
_symmetry.space_group_name_H-M   'P 1'
#
loop_
_entity.id
_entity.type
_entity.pdbx_description
1 polymer ?
#
loop_
_entity_poly.entity_id
_entity_poly.type
_entity_poly.pdbx_seq_one_letter_code
_entity_poly.pdbx_strand_id
1 'polypeptide(L)'
;MADENPDFTETPCSTCNTVSTEDELMVGCDSCKLWFHARCVNLNPADKKSGKKWYCPDKDCQKKKKTKKSVEVPLPVPPELQEKLNALEETRKRAVAEQEMTRVLKEKEFELAAYLQERQMKIDEELREKEATRAEKLRERDFKRREADLAAEMVKKEEHLKRIQQLETTFRDKSASIDKLLKNSSTPLRNPEVKPLTEGNVAKHDGREDPKDNPVKPGDIPVNPGANPGTPGSNPGSTKSSKKSESSSDSSSASSVSTDGNGDGKSGKAEKSTKVDVSKPDGLGLHGSGPTKAQRAARQGLTRKLPDFHGKPEEWPLFFAAYQASNEACGYTDVENLVRLQDCLKGRALEEVRGQLILPKSVPRVIAKLRQIYGRPEVLLQSHLQRVRKLEPPRADKLGSFIPFGNAVEQLCEHIEATELTAHLVNPILIQELVDKLPDGEKRSWVHYKRKKREVNLRTLTNFLSKIVEDACEATVNLDYKPDVRAASGSSGRSRNKEKAALFNHSVAEEPTERREQKQQRPCKACQRTDHRLWNCEDFKKLPYEDRVKMATKWKLCQR
;
A
#
# COMPACT_ATOMS: atom_id res chain seq x y z
N MET A 1 -53.82 -35.24 -5.09
CA MET A 1 -53.49 -34.51 -6.33
C MET A 1 -53.72 -35.47 -7.48
N ALA A 2 -54.23 -34.99 -8.60
CA ALA A 2 -54.64 -35.86 -9.70
C ALA A 2 -53.42 -36.51 -10.37
N ASP A 3 -53.56 -37.77 -10.81
CA ASP A 3 -52.63 -38.38 -11.75
C ASP A 3 -52.67 -37.60 -13.06
N GLU A 4 -51.55 -36.96 -13.42
CA GLU A 4 -51.38 -36.39 -14.75
C GLU A 4 -51.13 -37.54 -15.73
N ASN A 5 -52.12 -37.83 -16.57
CA ASN A 5 -51.97 -38.73 -17.71
C ASN A 5 -50.83 -38.21 -18.61
N PRO A 6 -49.72 -38.94 -18.79
CA PRO A 6 -48.76 -38.60 -19.82
C PRO A 6 -49.40 -38.86 -21.19
N ASP A 7 -49.31 -37.86 -22.05
CA ASP A 7 -49.85 -37.83 -23.41
C ASP A 7 -49.45 -39.09 -24.21
N PHE A 8 -50.41 -39.95 -24.52
CA PHE A 8 -50.21 -41.24 -25.19
C PHE A 8 -50.42 -41.17 -26.71
N THR A 9 -50.64 -39.98 -27.27
CA THR A 9 -51.31 -39.77 -28.57
C THR A 9 -50.45 -39.93 -29.82
N GLU A 10 -49.14 -40.20 -29.72
CA GLU A 10 -48.23 -40.24 -30.90
C GLU A 10 -47.58 -41.60 -31.21
N THR A 11 -47.85 -42.68 -30.46
CA THR A 11 -47.19 -43.98 -30.70
C THR A 11 -47.90 -44.83 -31.77
N PRO A 12 -47.30 -45.13 -32.94
CA PRO A 12 -47.93 -45.97 -33.96
C PRO A 12 -47.87 -47.47 -33.60
N CYS A 13 -48.96 -48.19 -33.89
CA CYS A 13 -49.04 -49.64 -33.74
C CYS A 13 -48.14 -50.35 -34.76
N SER A 14 -47.21 -51.18 -34.30
CA SER A 14 -46.23 -51.87 -35.17
C SER A 14 -46.80 -53.01 -36.03
N THR A 15 -48.13 -53.20 -36.06
CA THR A 15 -48.81 -54.12 -37.01
C THR A 15 -49.47 -53.37 -38.17
N CYS A 16 -50.20 -52.28 -37.89
CA CYS A 16 -50.96 -51.52 -38.91
C CYS A 16 -50.35 -50.16 -39.25
N ASN A 17 -49.30 -49.75 -38.53
CA ASN A 17 -48.57 -48.49 -38.67
C ASN A 17 -49.44 -47.22 -38.55
N THR A 18 -50.61 -47.33 -37.92
CA THR A 18 -51.48 -46.20 -37.56
C THR A 18 -51.27 -45.82 -36.09
N VAL A 19 -51.39 -44.53 -35.80
CA VAL A 19 -51.41 -43.98 -34.44
C VAL A 19 -52.76 -44.28 -33.79
N SER A 20 -52.77 -44.58 -32.49
CA SER A 20 -54.00 -44.85 -31.73
C SER A 20 -54.80 -43.57 -31.52
N THR A 21 -56.13 -43.65 -31.66
CA THR A 21 -57.03 -42.65 -31.07
C THR A 21 -57.16 -42.87 -29.56
N GLU A 22 -57.59 -41.85 -28.82
CA GLU A 22 -57.57 -41.80 -27.34
C GLU A 22 -58.26 -43.00 -26.64
N ASP A 23 -59.23 -43.66 -27.30
CA ASP A 23 -59.98 -44.81 -26.76
C ASP A 23 -59.40 -46.21 -27.10
N GLU A 24 -58.33 -46.34 -27.90
CA GLU A 24 -57.82 -47.66 -28.31
C GLU A 24 -56.77 -48.26 -27.35
N LEU A 25 -57.07 -49.45 -26.81
CA LEU A 25 -56.19 -50.15 -25.86
C LEU A 25 -54.89 -50.63 -26.52
N MET A 26 -53.78 -49.99 -26.19
CA MET A 26 -52.42 -50.38 -26.58
C MET A 26 -51.74 -51.36 -25.60
N VAL A 27 -50.85 -52.21 -26.13
CA VAL A 27 -50.01 -53.15 -25.38
C VAL A 27 -48.56 -53.15 -25.91
N GLY A 28 -47.59 -53.05 -25.00
CA GLY A 28 -46.17 -53.09 -25.32
C GLY A 28 -45.60 -54.50 -25.19
N CYS A 29 -44.73 -54.92 -26.11
CA CYS A 29 -44.03 -56.20 -26.04
C CYS A 29 -42.85 -56.14 -25.05
N ASP A 30 -42.78 -57.04 -24.08
CA ASP A 30 -41.71 -57.10 -23.09
C ASP A 30 -40.31 -57.30 -23.68
N SER A 31 -40.21 -57.93 -24.86
CA SER A 31 -38.94 -58.22 -25.56
C SER A 31 -38.44 -57.07 -26.42
N CYS A 32 -39.24 -56.59 -27.38
CA CYS A 32 -38.82 -55.57 -28.35
C CYS A 32 -39.28 -54.15 -28.00
N LYS A 33 -40.08 -53.97 -26.94
CA LYS A 33 -40.65 -52.68 -26.48
C LYS A 33 -41.55 -51.94 -27.48
N LEU A 34 -41.80 -52.52 -28.66
CA LEU A 34 -42.78 -52.04 -29.62
C LEU A 34 -44.21 -52.18 -29.11
N TRP A 35 -45.08 -51.28 -29.57
CA TRP A 35 -46.48 -51.15 -29.16
C TRP A 35 -47.44 -51.62 -30.24
N PHE A 36 -48.56 -52.20 -29.81
CA PHE A 36 -49.56 -52.85 -30.65
C PHE A 36 -50.97 -52.55 -30.12
N HIS A 37 -51.95 -52.28 -30.99
CA HIS A 37 -53.35 -52.27 -30.57
C HIS A 37 -53.74 -53.69 -30.14
N ALA A 38 -54.47 -53.83 -29.02
CA ALA A 38 -54.93 -55.13 -28.53
C ALA A 38 -55.70 -55.91 -29.61
N ARG A 39 -56.50 -55.21 -30.43
CA ARG A 39 -57.22 -55.76 -31.59
C ARG A 39 -56.26 -56.29 -32.68
N CYS A 40 -55.21 -55.56 -33.03
CA CYS A 40 -54.24 -55.95 -34.07
C CYS A 40 -53.40 -57.19 -33.70
N VAL A 41 -53.37 -57.60 -32.43
CA VAL A 41 -52.67 -58.80 -31.96
C VAL A 41 -53.60 -59.82 -31.29
N ASN A 42 -54.92 -59.70 -31.51
CA ASN A 42 -55.96 -60.59 -30.99
C ASN A 42 -55.90 -60.81 -29.46
N LEU A 43 -55.59 -59.76 -28.71
CA LEU A 43 -55.64 -59.77 -27.25
C LEU A 43 -57.00 -59.32 -26.72
N ASN A 44 -57.54 -60.09 -25.78
CA ASN A 44 -58.73 -59.71 -25.02
C ASN A 44 -58.35 -58.67 -23.94
N PRO A 45 -59.04 -57.51 -23.86
CA PRO A 45 -58.79 -56.50 -22.82
C PRO A 45 -58.76 -57.03 -21.38
N ALA A 46 -59.48 -58.12 -21.09
CA ALA A 46 -59.50 -58.75 -19.77
C ALA A 46 -58.12 -59.29 -19.31
N ASP A 47 -57.26 -59.74 -20.24
CA ASP A 47 -55.99 -60.41 -19.89
C ASP A 47 -54.93 -59.45 -19.33
N LYS A 48 -55.03 -58.15 -19.65
CA LYS A 48 -54.07 -57.11 -19.25
C LYS A 48 -54.08 -56.85 -17.73
N LYS A 49 -55.18 -57.17 -17.03
CA LYS A 49 -55.32 -56.99 -15.56
C LYS A 49 -54.46 -57.93 -14.70
N SER A 50 -53.67 -58.83 -15.30
CA SER A 50 -52.94 -59.88 -14.57
C SER A 50 -51.44 -59.62 -14.33
N GLY A 51 -50.88 -58.50 -14.80
CA GLY A 51 -49.45 -58.15 -14.61
C GLY A 51 -48.45 -59.11 -15.27
N LYS A 52 -48.93 -60.02 -16.13
CA LYS A 52 -48.11 -61.03 -16.82
C LYS A 52 -47.39 -60.43 -18.02
N LYS A 53 -46.14 -60.83 -18.22
CA LYS A 53 -45.33 -60.40 -19.37
C LYS A 53 -45.97 -60.82 -20.69
N TRP A 54 -46.04 -59.90 -21.65
CA TRP A 54 -46.60 -60.14 -22.98
C TRP A 54 -45.55 -60.04 -24.08
N TYR A 55 -45.65 -60.91 -25.09
CA TYR A 55 -44.71 -60.99 -26.20
C TYR A 55 -45.50 -61.01 -27.51
N CYS A 56 -45.14 -60.13 -28.46
CA CYS A 56 -45.79 -60.03 -29.76
C CYS A 56 -45.61 -61.30 -30.61
N PRO A 57 -46.42 -61.50 -31.67
CA PRO A 57 -46.38 -62.72 -32.50
C PRO A 57 -45.06 -62.98 -33.24
N ASP A 58 -44.14 -62.01 -33.25
CA ASP A 58 -42.81 -62.13 -33.85
C ASP A 58 -42.04 -63.35 -33.33
N LYS A 59 -41.41 -64.09 -34.26
CA LYS A 59 -40.76 -65.37 -33.95
C LYS A 59 -39.62 -65.23 -32.95
N ASP A 60 -38.88 -64.13 -32.95
CA ASP A 60 -37.76 -63.92 -32.03
C ASP A 60 -38.21 -63.46 -30.65
N CYS A 61 -39.36 -62.76 -30.57
CA CYS A 61 -40.03 -62.50 -29.30
C CYS A 61 -40.67 -63.77 -28.70
N GLN A 62 -41.24 -64.65 -29.53
CA GLN A 62 -41.80 -65.94 -29.06
C GLN A 62 -40.73 -66.96 -28.63
N LYS A 63 -39.51 -66.93 -29.18
CA LYS A 63 -38.38 -67.73 -28.68
C LYS A 63 -38.06 -67.38 -27.21
N LYS A 64 -37.95 -66.08 -26.89
CA LYS A 64 -37.68 -65.58 -25.53
C LYS A 64 -38.80 -65.86 -24.52
N LYS A 65 -40.03 -66.12 -24.98
CA LYS A 65 -41.16 -66.56 -24.13
C LYS A 65 -40.97 -67.99 -23.59
N LYS A 66 -40.25 -68.86 -24.31
CA LYS A 66 -40.11 -70.30 -23.98
C LYS A 66 -38.89 -70.64 -23.12
N THR A 67 -37.95 -69.73 -22.93
CA THR A 67 -36.69 -69.96 -22.20
C THR A 67 -36.80 -69.76 -20.68
N LYS A 68 -37.78 -70.39 -20.03
CA LYS A 68 -37.85 -70.52 -18.55
C LYS A 68 -38.44 -71.86 -18.10
N LYS A 69 -37.67 -72.95 -18.26
CA LYS A 69 -37.83 -74.16 -17.42
C LYS A 69 -36.58 -75.06 -17.37
N SER A 70 -35.45 -74.50 -16.95
CA SER A 70 -34.40 -75.27 -16.26
C SER A 70 -34.49 -74.94 -14.78
N VAL A 71 -34.91 -75.91 -13.96
CA VAL A 71 -34.74 -75.83 -12.51
C VAL A 71 -33.31 -76.27 -12.26
N GLU A 72 -32.40 -75.31 -12.33
CA GLU A 72 -31.04 -75.49 -11.85
C GLU A 72 -31.11 -75.51 -10.32
N VAL A 73 -30.96 -76.72 -9.75
CA VAL A 73 -30.82 -76.89 -8.30
C VAL A 73 -29.56 -76.13 -7.89
N PRO A 74 -29.63 -75.13 -6.98
CA PRO A 74 -28.44 -74.46 -6.53
C PRO A 74 -27.50 -75.47 -5.89
N LEU A 75 -26.37 -75.73 -6.54
CA LEU A 75 -25.27 -76.45 -5.90
C LEU A 75 -24.91 -75.69 -4.62
N PRO A 76 -24.73 -76.38 -3.47
CA PRO A 76 -24.40 -75.70 -2.22
C PRO A 76 -23.08 -74.96 -2.42
N VAL A 77 -23.14 -73.62 -2.39
CA VAL A 77 -21.96 -72.77 -2.47
C VAL A 77 -21.04 -73.16 -1.30
N PRO A 78 -19.77 -73.52 -1.54
CA PRO A 78 -18.84 -73.88 -0.48
C PRO A 78 -18.85 -72.80 0.63
N PRO A 79 -18.89 -73.17 1.93
CA PRO A 79 -19.03 -72.20 3.02
C PRO A 79 -18.01 -71.05 2.94
N GLU A 80 -16.77 -71.37 2.57
CA GLU A 80 -15.68 -70.41 2.36
C GLU A 80 -15.96 -69.36 1.26
N LEU A 81 -16.70 -69.73 0.21
CA LEU A 81 -17.09 -68.81 -0.86
C LEU A 81 -18.28 -67.95 -0.44
N GLN A 82 -19.22 -68.50 0.33
CA GLN A 82 -20.32 -67.74 0.89
C GLN A 82 -19.82 -66.71 1.93
N GLU A 83 -18.86 -67.10 2.77
CA GLU A 83 -18.20 -66.20 3.73
C GLU A 83 -17.46 -65.06 3.02
N LYS A 84 -16.69 -65.37 1.96
CA LYS A 84 -16.03 -64.35 1.12
C LYS A 84 -17.03 -63.39 0.45
N LEU A 85 -18.16 -63.90 -0.03
CA LEU A 85 -19.21 -63.07 -0.63
C LEU A 85 -19.84 -62.12 0.40
N ASN A 86 -20.15 -62.63 1.60
CA ASN A 86 -20.68 -61.83 2.71
C ASN A 86 -19.68 -60.75 3.15
N ALA A 87 -18.38 -61.09 3.26
CA ALA A 87 -17.33 -60.15 3.61
C ALA A 87 -17.12 -59.05 2.55
N LEU A 88 -17.25 -59.37 1.27
CA LEU A 88 -17.23 -58.39 0.17
C LEU A 88 -18.47 -57.48 0.22
N GLU A 89 -19.66 -58.04 0.50
CA GLU A 89 -20.88 -57.23 0.64
C GLU A 89 -20.78 -56.28 1.85
N GLU A 90 -20.21 -56.72 2.97
CA GLU A 90 -20.00 -55.87 4.14
C GLU A 90 -18.92 -54.80 3.89
N THR A 91 -17.85 -55.14 3.17
CA THR A 91 -16.86 -54.16 2.70
C THR A 91 -17.52 -53.09 1.81
N ARG A 92 -18.43 -53.50 0.91
CA ARG A 92 -19.21 -52.56 0.09
C ARG A 92 -20.13 -51.68 0.93
N LYS A 93 -20.80 -52.24 1.95
CA LYS A 93 -21.65 -51.47 2.89
C LYS A 93 -20.83 -50.42 3.66
N ARG A 94 -19.64 -50.77 4.14
CA ARG A 94 -18.72 -49.83 4.81
C ARG A 94 -18.26 -48.71 3.87
N ALA A 95 -17.89 -49.03 2.63
CA ALA A 95 -17.50 -48.04 1.63
C ALA A 95 -18.64 -47.06 1.27
N VAL A 96 -19.88 -47.54 1.16
CA VAL A 96 -21.06 -46.67 0.94
C VAL A 96 -21.29 -45.75 2.15
N ALA A 97 -21.24 -46.27 3.38
CA ALA A 97 -21.39 -45.47 4.59
C ALA A 97 -20.28 -44.40 4.74
N GLU A 98 -19.04 -44.72 4.38
CA GLU A 98 -17.92 -43.77 4.35
C GLU A 98 -18.12 -42.67 3.28
N GLN A 99 -18.65 -43.03 2.11
CA GLN A 99 -19.00 -42.07 1.06
C GLN A 99 -20.16 -41.15 1.49
N GLU A 100 -21.18 -41.67 2.16
CA GLU A 100 -22.28 -40.88 2.73
C GLU A 100 -21.80 -39.94 3.83
N MET A 101 -20.97 -40.42 4.77
CA MET A 101 -20.35 -39.58 5.81
C MET A 101 -19.51 -38.46 5.19
N THR A 102 -18.72 -38.76 4.15
CA THR A 102 -17.94 -37.75 3.42
C THR A 102 -18.83 -36.72 2.72
N ARG A 103 -20.00 -37.12 2.21
CA ARG A 103 -20.98 -36.18 1.62
C ARG A 103 -21.53 -35.23 2.67
N VAL A 104 -21.93 -35.74 3.84
CA VAL A 104 -22.44 -34.94 4.95
C VAL A 104 -21.38 -33.98 5.49
N LEU A 105 -20.12 -34.40 5.59
CA LEU A 105 -19.02 -33.51 5.99
C LEU A 105 -18.85 -32.34 5.01
N LYS A 106 -18.84 -32.60 3.69
CA LYS A 106 -18.74 -31.54 2.67
C LYS A 106 -19.93 -30.58 2.68
N GLU A 107 -21.13 -31.08 2.97
CA GLU A 107 -22.33 -30.26 3.14
C GLU A 107 -22.18 -29.31 4.36
N LYS A 108 -21.63 -29.81 5.48
CA LYS A 108 -21.33 -28.97 6.66
C LYS A 108 -20.15 -28.03 6.47
N GLU A 109 -19.14 -28.39 5.67
CA GLU A 109 -18.08 -27.47 5.25
C GLU A 109 -18.65 -26.31 4.42
N PHE A 110 -19.60 -26.59 3.50
CA PHE A 110 -20.26 -25.56 2.70
C PHE A 110 -21.18 -24.65 3.54
N GLU A 111 -21.98 -25.20 4.45
CA GLU A 111 -22.77 -24.43 5.41
C GLU A 111 -21.89 -23.50 6.26
N LEU A 112 -20.77 -24.02 6.78
CA LEU A 112 -19.84 -23.26 7.60
C LEU A 112 -19.14 -22.16 6.78
N ALA A 113 -18.76 -22.44 5.54
CA ALA A 113 -18.18 -21.45 4.63
C ALA A 113 -19.17 -20.32 4.33
N ALA A 114 -20.44 -20.64 4.05
CA ALA A 114 -21.50 -19.65 3.83
C ALA A 114 -21.73 -18.78 5.07
N TYR A 115 -21.80 -19.37 6.26
CA TYR A 115 -21.92 -18.64 7.53
C TYR A 115 -20.74 -17.70 7.79
N LEU A 116 -19.51 -18.15 7.53
CA LEU A 116 -18.30 -17.33 7.67
C LEU A 116 -18.28 -16.17 6.66
N GLN A 117 -18.71 -16.41 5.42
CA GLN A 117 -18.83 -15.38 4.39
C GLN A 117 -19.88 -14.33 4.75
N GLU A 118 -21.07 -14.74 5.22
CA GLU A 118 -22.11 -13.83 5.70
C GLU A 118 -21.61 -12.97 6.87
N ARG A 119 -20.89 -13.60 7.82
CA ARG A 119 -20.28 -12.89 8.95
C ARG A 119 -19.21 -11.89 8.51
N GLN A 120 -18.39 -12.23 7.51
CA GLN A 120 -17.39 -11.32 6.96
C GLN A 120 -18.06 -10.10 6.29
N MET A 121 -19.10 -10.31 5.47
CA MET A 121 -19.83 -9.20 4.84
C MET A 121 -20.42 -8.22 5.85
N LYS A 122 -20.93 -8.71 6.99
CA LYS A 122 -21.42 -7.86 8.09
C LYS A 122 -20.32 -7.03 8.74
N ILE A 123 -19.12 -7.62 8.93
CA ILE A 123 -17.95 -6.89 9.45
C ILE A 123 -17.50 -5.81 8.45
N ASP A 124 -17.49 -6.11 7.16
CA ASP A 124 -17.08 -5.18 6.10
C ASP A 124 -18.12 -4.06 5.88
N GLU A 125 -19.40 -4.32 6.16
CA GLU A 125 -20.46 -3.31 6.20
C GLU A 125 -20.32 -2.38 7.41
N GLU A 126 -20.18 -2.93 8.62
CA GLU A 126 -19.97 -2.15 9.85
C GLU A 126 -18.69 -1.29 9.77
N LEU A 127 -17.64 -1.80 9.11
CA LEU A 127 -16.42 -1.03 8.85
C LEU A 127 -16.66 0.14 7.89
N ARG A 128 -17.36 -0.08 6.77
CA ARG A 128 -17.72 0.96 5.80
C ARG A 128 -18.58 2.06 6.43
N GLU A 129 -19.53 1.73 7.29
CA GLU A 129 -20.33 2.71 8.03
C GLU A 129 -19.48 3.53 9.02
N LYS A 130 -18.55 2.88 9.75
CA LYS A 130 -17.60 3.56 10.64
C LYS A 130 -16.64 4.47 9.87
N GLU A 131 -16.25 4.11 8.65
CA GLU A 131 -15.43 4.97 7.79
C GLU A 131 -16.22 6.15 7.22
N ALA A 132 -17.46 5.93 6.76
CA ALA A 132 -18.34 6.98 6.29
C ALA A 132 -18.62 8.04 7.39
N THR A 133 -18.98 7.60 8.60
CA THR A 133 -19.23 8.50 9.75
C THR A 133 -17.96 9.21 10.22
N ARG A 134 -16.78 8.60 10.12
CA ARG A 134 -15.49 9.28 10.35
C ARG A 134 -15.21 10.34 9.28
N ALA A 135 -15.47 10.04 8.01
CA ALA A 135 -15.27 10.97 6.90
C ALA A 135 -16.24 12.17 6.99
N GLU A 136 -17.48 11.94 7.41
CA GLU A 136 -18.47 13.00 7.65
C GLU A 136 -18.04 13.93 8.80
N LYS A 137 -17.65 13.38 9.95
CA LYS A 137 -17.11 14.17 11.09
C LYS A 137 -15.87 14.97 10.71
N LEU A 138 -15.01 14.43 9.83
CA LEU A 138 -13.87 15.15 9.29
C LEU A 138 -14.30 16.34 8.42
N ARG A 139 -15.26 16.13 7.50
CA ARG A 139 -15.83 17.20 6.67
C ARG A 139 -16.50 18.30 7.50
N GLU A 140 -17.24 17.92 8.54
CA GLU A 140 -17.88 18.87 9.47
C GLU A 140 -16.83 19.71 10.21
N ARG A 141 -15.77 19.08 10.72
CA ARG A 141 -14.66 19.78 11.38
C ARG A 141 -13.94 20.73 10.42
N ASP A 142 -13.69 20.30 9.19
CA ASP A 142 -13.02 21.11 8.17
C ASP A 142 -13.90 22.27 7.70
N PHE A 143 -15.24 22.10 7.68
CA PHE A 143 -16.20 23.18 7.45
C PHE A 143 -16.16 24.23 8.58
N LYS A 144 -16.31 23.81 9.84
CA LYS A 144 -16.24 24.69 11.01
C LYS A 144 -14.91 25.44 11.10
N ARG A 145 -13.81 24.80 10.67
CA ARG A 145 -12.51 25.46 10.58
C ARG A 145 -12.51 26.59 9.54
N ARG A 146 -13.04 26.35 8.33
CA ARG A 146 -13.14 27.39 7.28
C ARG A 146 -14.04 28.55 7.71
N GLU A 147 -15.12 28.25 8.41
CA GLU A 147 -16.02 29.26 8.99
C GLU A 147 -15.28 30.14 10.02
N ALA A 148 -14.51 29.54 10.92
CA ALA A 148 -13.67 30.27 11.88
C ALA A 148 -12.55 31.08 11.19
N ASP A 149 -11.90 30.54 10.16
CA ASP A 149 -10.89 31.24 9.36
C ASP A 149 -11.49 32.49 8.65
N LEU A 150 -12.71 32.36 8.08
CA LEU A 150 -13.45 33.47 7.46
C LEU A 150 -13.88 34.53 8.50
N ALA A 151 -14.36 34.11 9.68
CA ALA A 151 -14.70 35.03 10.76
C ALA A 151 -13.46 35.82 11.25
N ALA A 152 -12.31 35.15 11.37
CA ALA A 152 -11.05 35.82 11.70
C ALA A 152 -10.56 36.77 10.59
N GLU A 153 -10.84 36.49 9.32
CA GLU A 153 -10.58 37.41 8.21
C GLU A 153 -11.48 38.65 8.25
N MET A 154 -12.77 38.46 8.57
CA MET A 154 -13.74 39.57 8.74
C MET A 154 -13.28 40.54 9.84
N VAL A 155 -12.89 40.04 11.02
CA VAL A 155 -12.39 40.87 12.13
C VAL A 155 -11.14 41.67 11.70
N LYS A 156 -10.19 41.04 10.99
CA LYS A 156 -9.00 41.72 10.47
C LYS A 156 -9.35 42.83 9.46
N LYS A 157 -10.35 42.62 8.61
CA LYS A 157 -10.85 43.64 7.66
C LYS A 157 -11.51 44.80 8.40
N GLU A 158 -12.29 44.53 9.44
CA GLU A 158 -12.92 45.57 10.27
C GLU A 158 -11.88 46.42 11.02
N GLU A 159 -10.85 45.79 11.62
CA GLU A 159 -9.71 46.50 12.20
C GLU A 159 -8.98 47.36 11.17
N HIS A 160 -8.76 46.83 9.97
CA HIS A 160 -8.09 47.58 8.90
C HIS A 160 -8.92 48.80 8.46
N LEU A 161 -10.25 48.65 8.35
CA LEU A 161 -11.16 49.76 8.06
C LEU A 161 -11.10 50.84 9.15
N LYS A 162 -11.09 50.46 10.43
CA LYS A 162 -10.95 51.39 11.56
C LYS A 162 -9.61 52.15 11.52
N ARG A 163 -8.51 51.47 11.14
CA ARG A 163 -7.20 52.12 10.94
C ARG A 163 -7.21 53.11 9.77
N ILE A 164 -7.87 52.80 8.65
CA ILE A 164 -8.05 53.74 7.54
C ILE A 164 -8.81 54.98 8.01
N GLN A 165 -9.95 54.82 8.69
CA GLN A 165 -10.75 55.93 9.21
C GLN A 165 -9.95 56.83 10.18
N GLN A 166 -9.09 56.25 11.03
CA GLN A 166 -8.18 57.01 11.89
C GLN A 166 -7.09 57.77 11.12
N LEU A 167 -6.60 57.21 10.00
CA LEU A 167 -5.67 57.92 9.12
C LEU A 167 -6.35 59.07 8.37
N GLU A 168 -7.60 58.89 7.94
CA GLU A 168 -8.41 59.95 7.31
C GLU A 168 -8.72 61.11 8.26
N THR A 169 -9.10 60.83 9.52
CA THR A 169 -9.32 61.89 10.52
C THR A 169 -8.03 62.63 10.84
N THR A 170 -6.94 61.92 11.12
CA THR A 170 -5.64 62.57 11.42
C THR A 170 -5.08 63.34 10.22
N PHE A 171 -5.34 62.92 8.98
CA PHE A 171 -5.01 63.69 7.78
C PHE A 171 -5.86 64.97 7.68
N ARG A 172 -7.17 64.87 7.92
CA ARG A 172 -8.10 66.01 7.95
C ARG A 172 -7.70 67.05 9.01
N ASP A 173 -7.39 66.62 10.22
CA ASP A 173 -7.00 67.49 11.35
C ASP A 173 -5.67 68.21 11.10
N LYS A 174 -4.69 67.50 10.49
CA LYS A 174 -3.43 68.09 10.05
C LYS A 174 -3.64 69.12 8.94
N SER A 175 -4.52 68.82 7.97
CA SER A 175 -4.85 69.72 6.87
C SER A 175 -5.50 71.01 7.40
N ALA A 176 -6.48 70.90 8.28
CA ALA A 176 -7.11 72.04 8.96
C ALA A 176 -6.12 72.86 9.82
N SER A 177 -5.12 72.22 10.42
CA SER A 177 -4.03 72.92 11.12
C SER A 177 -3.13 73.70 10.16
N ILE A 178 -2.80 73.14 8.99
CA ILE A 178 -2.03 73.83 7.94
C ILE A 178 -2.83 75.04 7.41
N ASP A 179 -4.11 74.88 7.10
CA ASP A 179 -4.98 75.99 6.65
C ASP A 179 -5.07 77.12 7.68
N LYS A 180 -5.10 76.77 8.97
CA LYS A 180 -5.11 77.73 10.09
C LYS A 180 -3.77 78.47 10.21
N LEU A 181 -2.64 77.79 10.02
CA LEU A 181 -1.31 78.41 9.98
C LEU A 181 -1.17 79.36 8.78
N LEU A 182 -1.65 78.94 7.59
CA LEU A 182 -1.68 79.79 6.39
C LEU A 182 -2.53 81.04 6.63
N LYS A 183 -3.74 80.93 7.18
CA LYS A 183 -4.60 82.08 7.53
C LYS A 183 -3.95 83.06 8.51
N ASN A 184 -3.19 82.55 9.49
CA ASN A 184 -2.50 83.37 10.48
C ASN A 184 -1.24 84.05 9.94
N SER A 185 -0.66 83.55 8.84
CA SER A 185 0.52 84.15 8.20
C SER A 185 0.21 85.38 7.32
N SER A 186 -1.07 85.60 7.00
CA SER A 186 -1.54 86.71 6.16
C SER A 186 -1.50 88.07 6.88
N THR A 187 -0.31 88.67 6.97
CA THR A 187 -0.17 90.13 7.11
C THR A 187 -0.13 90.80 5.73
N PRO A 188 -0.80 91.95 5.52
CA PRO A 188 -0.99 92.50 4.19
C PRO A 188 0.28 93.19 3.66
N LEU A 189 0.95 92.55 2.70
CA LEU A 189 1.93 93.24 1.86
C LEU A 189 1.22 94.11 0.81
N ARG A 190 1.82 95.28 0.58
CA ARG A 190 1.26 96.43 -0.14
C ARG A 190 1.80 96.49 -1.58
N ASN A 191 1.06 97.16 -2.47
CA ASN A 191 1.42 97.59 -3.84
C ASN A 191 1.47 96.50 -4.95
N PRO A 192 1.32 96.88 -6.24
CA PRO A 192 0.34 97.85 -6.76
C PRO A 192 -0.39 97.35 -8.04
N GLU A 193 -1.27 98.20 -8.55
CA GLU A 193 -2.21 97.99 -9.66
C GLU A 193 -1.58 98.00 -11.07
N VAL A 194 -1.85 96.96 -11.89
CA VAL A 194 -1.79 96.98 -13.38
C VAL A 194 -2.95 96.14 -13.96
N LYS A 195 -3.40 96.47 -15.18
CA LYS A 195 -4.76 96.28 -15.74
C LYS A 195 -4.97 95.01 -16.62
N PRO A 196 -6.23 94.68 -17.00
CA PRO A 196 -6.65 93.31 -17.34
C PRO A 196 -6.81 93.00 -18.85
N LEU A 197 -7.05 91.73 -19.18
CA LEU A 197 -7.58 91.27 -20.48
C LEU A 197 -8.74 90.26 -20.31
N THR A 198 -9.95 90.78 -20.56
CA THR A 198 -11.11 90.17 -21.26
C THR A 198 -11.39 88.65 -21.21
N GLU A 199 -12.59 88.32 -20.69
CA GLU A 199 -13.69 87.54 -21.31
C GLU A 199 -13.37 86.38 -22.29
N GLY A 200 -13.99 85.19 -22.18
CA GLY A 200 -15.04 84.79 -21.24
C GLY A 200 -15.75 83.46 -21.59
N ASN A 201 -17.04 83.42 -21.27
CA ASN A 201 -18.06 82.37 -21.50
C ASN A 201 -18.17 81.19 -20.52
N VAL A 202 -19.45 80.92 -20.20
CA VAL A 202 -19.98 80.03 -19.17
C VAL A 202 -20.83 78.96 -19.85
N ALA A 203 -20.79 77.71 -19.35
CA ALA A 203 -21.91 76.78 -19.45
C ALA A 203 -21.94 75.82 -18.25
N LYS A 204 -23.07 75.78 -17.53
CA LYS A 204 -23.43 74.72 -16.58
C LYS A 204 -24.26 73.66 -17.31
N HIS A 205 -24.13 72.38 -16.96
CA HIS A 205 -25.18 71.68 -16.19
C HIS A 205 -24.78 70.26 -15.75
N ASP A 206 -25.52 69.80 -14.74
CA ASP A 206 -25.51 68.54 -13.99
C ASP A 206 -25.44 67.23 -14.81
N GLY A 207 -25.15 66.09 -14.14
CA GLY A 207 -25.54 64.78 -14.69
C GLY A 207 -24.87 63.52 -14.16
N ARG A 208 -25.11 63.19 -12.89
CA ARG A 208 -25.08 61.86 -12.23
C ARG A 208 -25.16 60.62 -13.17
N GLU A 209 -24.27 59.62 -13.00
CA GLU A 209 -24.58 58.21 -12.57
C GLU A 209 -23.39 57.21 -12.74
N ASP A 210 -23.56 56.00 -12.18
CA ASP A 210 -22.52 55.05 -11.72
C ASP A 210 -21.93 54.07 -12.78
N PRO A 211 -20.81 53.36 -12.48
CA PRO A 211 -19.97 52.71 -13.48
C PRO A 211 -20.19 51.19 -13.66
N LYS A 212 -19.98 50.67 -14.88
CA LYS A 212 -19.80 49.22 -15.13
C LYS A 212 -18.84 48.86 -16.28
N ASP A 213 -18.16 47.74 -16.04
CA ASP A 213 -17.60 46.74 -16.96
C ASP A 213 -16.32 47.01 -17.80
N ASN A 214 -15.28 46.26 -17.40
CA ASN A 214 -14.12 45.76 -18.16
C ASN A 214 -14.58 44.86 -19.34
N PRO A 215 -13.76 44.48 -20.37
CA PRO A 215 -12.33 44.14 -20.22
C PRO A 215 -11.36 44.54 -21.35
N VAL A 216 -10.05 44.39 -21.08
CA VAL A 216 -8.92 44.69 -21.99
C VAL A 216 -8.27 43.42 -22.55
N LYS A 217 -7.91 43.42 -23.86
CA LYS A 217 -6.75 42.75 -24.54
C LYS A 217 -6.89 42.79 -26.08
N PRO A 218 -5.84 42.49 -26.90
CA PRO A 218 -4.37 42.54 -26.70
C PRO A 218 -3.57 43.15 -27.90
N GLY A 219 -2.23 43.22 -27.80
CA GLY A 219 -1.27 43.48 -28.91
C GLY A 219 -0.67 44.90 -28.92
N ASP A 220 0.60 45.16 -29.27
CA ASP A 220 1.70 44.27 -29.69
C ASP A 220 3.12 44.80 -29.37
N ILE A 221 4.10 43.91 -29.55
CA ILE A 221 5.58 43.95 -29.43
C ILE A 221 6.28 45.28 -29.84
N PRO A 222 7.50 45.58 -29.31
CA PRO A 222 8.69 45.34 -30.15
C PRO A 222 9.92 44.70 -29.46
N VAL A 223 10.85 44.22 -30.29
CA VAL A 223 12.05 43.42 -29.99
C VAL A 223 13.30 44.29 -29.84
N ASN A 224 14.31 43.83 -29.08
CA ASN A 224 15.73 44.18 -29.37
C ASN A 224 16.68 43.03 -28.95
N PRO A 225 17.88 42.86 -29.57
CA PRO A 225 18.61 41.58 -29.55
C PRO A 225 19.96 41.58 -28.81
N GLY A 226 20.50 40.36 -28.64
CA GLY A 226 21.90 40.05 -28.93
C GLY A 226 22.94 40.14 -27.80
N ALA A 227 23.52 38.99 -27.43
CA ALA A 227 24.97 38.79 -27.27
C ALA A 227 25.29 37.30 -26.98
N ASN A 228 26.35 36.79 -27.60
CA ASN A 228 26.98 35.49 -27.29
C ASN A 228 28.48 35.63 -27.61
N PRO A 229 29.39 35.18 -26.74
CA PRO A 229 30.35 34.13 -27.15
C PRO A 229 30.71 33.17 -25.99
N GLY A 230 31.34 32.01 -26.20
CA GLY A 230 31.76 31.33 -27.43
C GLY A 230 32.55 30.03 -27.11
N THR A 231 32.64 29.12 -28.08
CA THR A 231 33.67 28.07 -28.33
C THR A 231 34.48 27.44 -27.18
N PRO A 232 34.72 26.11 -27.23
CA PRO A 232 35.98 25.70 -27.88
C PRO A 232 35.82 24.52 -28.86
N GLY A 233 36.75 24.44 -29.81
CA GLY A 233 36.96 23.26 -30.65
C GLY A 233 38.41 22.80 -30.58
N SER A 234 38.65 21.48 -30.60
CA SER A 234 39.94 20.86 -30.92
C SER A 234 39.72 19.40 -31.34
N ASN A 235 40.45 19.00 -32.38
CA ASN A 235 40.42 17.72 -33.11
C ASN A 235 41.71 16.92 -32.74
N PRO A 236 42.10 15.81 -33.43
CA PRO A 236 41.36 14.60 -33.82
C PRO A 236 42.18 13.29 -33.58
N GLY A 237 41.62 12.15 -34.00
CA GLY A 237 42.38 10.95 -34.44
C GLY A 237 42.01 9.65 -33.71
N SER A 238 42.09 8.45 -34.29
CA SER A 238 42.28 7.94 -35.66
C SER A 238 42.36 6.40 -35.54
N THR A 239 42.24 5.66 -36.65
CA THR A 239 42.21 4.17 -36.80
C THR A 239 40.82 3.55 -36.48
N LYS A 240 40.00 3.00 -37.40
CA LYS A 240 40.10 2.34 -38.72
C LYS A 240 40.23 0.80 -38.64
N SER A 241 39.36 0.11 -39.38
CA SER A 241 39.35 -1.33 -39.73
C SER A 241 38.77 -2.32 -38.69
N SER A 242 38.21 -3.49 -39.03
CA SER A 242 37.44 -3.94 -40.23
C SER A 242 36.91 -5.38 -40.05
N LYS A 243 35.67 -5.63 -40.55
CA LYS A 243 35.16 -6.88 -41.19
C LYS A 243 35.07 -8.23 -40.43
N LYS A 244 34.09 -9.02 -40.93
CA LYS A 244 33.86 -10.48 -40.85
C LYS A 244 33.40 -11.02 -39.48
N SER A 245 32.19 -11.59 -39.36
CA SER A 245 31.65 -12.88 -39.87
C SER A 245 31.99 -14.05 -38.92
N GLU A 246 31.24 -15.14 -38.81
CA GLU A 246 30.21 -15.73 -39.70
C GLU A 246 29.25 -16.65 -38.89
N SER A 247 28.05 -16.90 -39.43
CA SER A 247 27.25 -18.15 -39.32
C SER A 247 26.94 -18.87 -37.98
N SER A 248 25.61 -19.00 -37.73
CA SER A 248 24.86 -20.28 -37.53
C SER A 248 25.01 -21.05 -36.19
N SER A 249 24.07 -21.87 -35.72
CA SER A 249 22.76 -22.39 -36.19
C SER A 249 21.93 -22.82 -34.95
N ASP A 250 20.64 -23.19 -34.95
CA ASP A 250 19.53 -23.01 -35.90
C ASP A 250 18.19 -23.11 -35.14
N SER A 251 17.04 -22.90 -35.81
CA SER A 251 15.70 -23.42 -35.42
C SER A 251 14.64 -23.05 -36.47
N SER A 252 14.40 -23.94 -37.44
CA SER A 252 13.19 -23.94 -38.27
C SER A 252 12.30 -25.12 -37.90
N SER A 253 10.98 -24.88 -37.92
CA SER A 253 9.92 -25.89 -38.10
C SER A 253 9.63 -26.86 -36.94
N ALA A 254 8.38 -27.31 -36.72
CA ALA A 254 7.10 -26.84 -37.25
C ALA A 254 5.91 -27.48 -36.49
N SER A 255 4.74 -26.85 -36.61
CA SER A 255 3.41 -27.47 -36.76
C SER A 255 2.92 -28.48 -35.70
N SER A 256 1.89 -28.13 -34.92
CA SER A 256 0.47 -28.46 -35.23
C SER A 256 -0.03 -29.67 -34.40
N VAL A 257 -1.32 -29.97 -34.22
CA VAL A 257 -2.56 -29.39 -34.75
C VAL A 257 -3.71 -29.53 -33.74
N SER A 258 -4.72 -28.69 -33.96
CA SER A 258 -6.11 -28.58 -33.49
C SER A 258 -6.91 -29.83 -33.06
N THR A 259 -7.95 -29.58 -32.24
CA THR A 259 -9.41 -29.83 -32.49
C THR A 259 -10.18 -29.15 -31.34
N ASP A 260 -11.06 -28.17 -31.52
CA ASP A 260 -12.41 -28.19 -32.15
C ASP A 260 -13.48 -28.97 -31.36
N GLY A 261 -14.60 -28.30 -31.06
CA GLY A 261 -15.80 -28.86 -30.39
C GLY A 261 -16.79 -27.76 -29.97
N ASN A 262 -18.02 -27.79 -30.50
CA ASN A 262 -18.94 -26.63 -30.55
C ASN A 262 -20.34 -26.90 -29.95
N GLY A 263 -21.06 -25.81 -29.60
CA GLY A 263 -22.53 -25.74 -29.47
C GLY A 263 -23.11 -25.77 -28.04
N ASP A 264 -24.35 -25.30 -27.78
CA ASP A 264 -25.22 -24.32 -28.46
C ASP A 264 -26.47 -24.03 -27.58
N GLY A 265 -27.13 -22.86 -27.70
CA GLY A 265 -28.54 -22.69 -27.22
C GLY A 265 -28.95 -21.50 -26.29
N LYS A 266 -29.48 -20.42 -26.90
CA LYS A 266 -30.73 -19.63 -26.58
C LYS A 266 -31.23 -19.48 -25.11
N SER A 267 -31.71 -18.34 -24.55
CA SER A 267 -32.13 -16.97 -25.01
C SER A 267 -32.18 -16.00 -23.77
N GLY A 268 -32.47 -14.68 -23.80
CA GLY A 268 -32.67 -13.70 -24.89
C GLY A 268 -33.76 -12.60 -24.67
N LYS A 269 -33.52 -11.57 -23.83
CA LYS A 269 -34.23 -10.26 -23.75
C LYS A 269 -33.21 -9.16 -23.39
N ALA A 270 -33.01 -8.14 -24.23
CA ALA A 270 -33.60 -6.78 -24.15
C ALA A 270 -33.18 -5.99 -22.88
N GLU A 271 -32.61 -4.77 -22.94
CA GLU A 271 -32.50 -3.81 -24.04
C GLU A 271 -31.45 -2.68 -23.76
N LYS A 272 -31.19 -1.86 -24.79
CA LYS A 272 -30.67 -0.48 -24.78
C LYS A 272 -29.14 -0.21 -24.90
N SER A 273 -28.80 0.22 -26.11
CA SER A 273 -27.49 0.62 -26.62
C SER A 273 -26.88 1.88 -25.99
N THR A 274 -25.56 1.91 -25.86
CA THR A 274 -24.75 3.11 -26.16
C THR A 274 -23.58 2.72 -27.08
N LYS A 275 -23.19 3.65 -27.95
CA LYS A 275 -22.37 3.42 -29.15
C LYS A 275 -20.91 3.78 -28.84
N VAL A 276 -19.98 2.84 -29.05
CA VAL A 276 -18.53 3.14 -29.09
C VAL A 276 -17.94 2.52 -30.35
N ASP A 277 -17.27 3.35 -31.13
CA ASP A 277 -16.71 3.03 -32.45
C ASP A 277 -15.31 2.40 -32.31
N VAL A 278 -14.98 1.46 -33.19
CA VAL A 278 -13.64 0.84 -33.23
C VAL A 278 -13.14 0.84 -34.68
N SER A 279 -12.02 1.51 -34.91
CA SER A 279 -11.14 1.27 -36.07
C SER A 279 -9.68 1.59 -35.73
N LYS A 280 -8.80 0.72 -36.25
CA LYS A 280 -7.35 0.51 -36.01
C LYS A 280 -6.46 1.52 -36.80
N PRO A 281 -5.11 1.45 -36.82
CA PRO A 281 -4.17 0.59 -36.07
C PRO A 281 -2.93 1.30 -35.45
N ASP A 282 -2.08 0.47 -34.84
CA ASP A 282 -0.82 0.77 -34.16
C ASP A 282 0.27 1.46 -35.01
N GLY A 283 1.00 2.37 -34.38
CA GLY A 283 2.27 2.92 -34.87
C GLY A 283 3.37 2.78 -33.82
N LEU A 284 4.40 1.98 -34.11
CA LEU A 284 5.56 1.79 -33.23
C LEU A 284 6.37 3.09 -33.12
N GLY A 285 6.31 3.76 -31.95
CA GLY A 285 6.98 5.03 -31.71
C GLY A 285 7.41 5.21 -30.26
N LEU A 286 8.71 5.02 -30.01
CA LEU A 286 9.44 5.28 -28.76
C LEU A 286 8.79 6.36 -27.85
N HIS A 287 8.18 5.95 -26.74
CA HIS A 287 7.61 6.88 -25.76
C HIS A 287 8.70 7.61 -24.95
N GLY A 288 9.23 8.67 -25.55
CA GLY A 288 9.79 9.80 -24.83
C GLY A 288 8.70 10.74 -24.31
N SER A 289 7.72 10.23 -23.55
CA SER A 289 6.74 11.10 -22.89
C SER A 289 7.41 11.77 -21.69
N GLY A 290 7.61 13.09 -21.78
CA GLY A 290 8.07 13.88 -20.64
C GLY A 290 7.05 13.83 -19.49
N PRO A 291 7.48 14.11 -18.24
CA PRO A 291 6.65 13.90 -17.05
C PRO A 291 5.29 14.61 -17.16
N THR A 292 4.24 13.96 -16.66
CA THR A 292 2.85 14.46 -16.68
C THR A 292 2.69 15.74 -15.87
N LYS A 293 1.57 16.46 -16.04
CA LYS A 293 1.27 17.66 -15.23
C LYS A 293 1.29 17.37 -13.72
N ALA A 294 0.79 16.20 -13.31
CA ALA A 294 0.82 15.73 -11.92
C ALA A 294 2.27 15.44 -11.45
N GLN A 295 3.07 14.74 -12.25
CA GLN A 295 4.48 14.46 -11.94
C GLN A 295 5.33 15.73 -11.85
N ARG A 296 5.06 16.74 -12.69
CA ARG A 296 5.73 18.06 -12.60
C ARG A 296 5.36 18.81 -11.31
N ALA A 297 4.13 18.69 -10.83
CA ALA A 297 3.72 19.25 -9.55
C ALA A 297 4.37 18.49 -8.36
N ALA A 298 4.40 17.15 -8.40
CA ALA A 298 5.06 16.34 -7.38
C ALA A 298 6.55 16.68 -7.22
N ARG A 299 7.25 16.95 -8.33
CA ARG A 299 8.66 17.41 -8.36
C ARG A 299 8.91 18.77 -7.67
N GLN A 300 7.87 19.51 -7.27
CA GLN A 300 7.98 20.75 -6.49
C GLN A 300 7.82 20.52 -4.97
N GLY A 301 7.10 19.46 -4.56
CA GLY A 301 6.83 19.14 -3.15
C GLY A 301 7.70 18.04 -2.55
N LEU A 302 8.22 17.11 -3.35
CA LEU A 302 9.07 16.02 -2.88
C LEU A 302 10.57 16.35 -3.00
N THR A 303 11.36 15.91 -2.03
CA THR A 303 12.82 15.98 -2.13
C THR A 303 13.30 15.05 -3.26
N ARG A 304 14.25 15.51 -4.08
CA ARG A 304 14.78 14.71 -5.19
C ARG A 304 15.76 13.62 -4.74
N LYS A 305 16.34 13.76 -3.54
CA LYS A 305 17.34 12.83 -3.00
C LYS A 305 16.68 11.55 -2.50
N LEU A 306 17.38 10.43 -2.67
CA LEU A 306 17.07 9.16 -2.03
C LEU A 306 17.78 9.10 -0.66
N PRO A 307 17.26 8.34 0.31
CA PRO A 307 18.00 8.06 1.54
C PRO A 307 19.30 7.31 1.22
N ASP A 308 20.37 7.60 1.97
CA ASP A 308 21.66 6.93 1.78
C ASP A 308 21.53 5.43 2.10
N PHE A 309 22.03 4.58 1.19
CA PHE A 309 21.97 3.13 1.32
C PHE A 309 23.38 2.54 1.34
N HIS A 310 23.78 1.95 2.46
CA HIS A 310 25.15 1.46 2.70
C HIS A 310 25.32 -0.04 2.41
N GLY A 311 24.25 -0.74 2.04
CA GLY A 311 24.24 -2.19 1.86
C GLY A 311 24.01 -2.97 3.15
N LYS A 312 23.25 -2.40 4.10
CA LYS A 312 22.65 -3.15 5.21
C LYS A 312 21.24 -3.62 4.79
N PRO A 313 20.86 -4.89 5.02
CA PRO A 313 19.51 -5.37 4.71
C PRO A 313 18.41 -4.50 5.31
N GLU A 314 18.56 -4.06 6.56
CA GLU A 314 17.57 -3.26 7.29
C GLU A 314 17.29 -1.88 6.68
N GLU A 315 18.25 -1.34 5.92
CA GLU A 315 18.08 -0.06 5.19
C GLU A 315 17.30 -0.26 3.88
N TRP A 316 17.21 -1.49 3.35
CA TRP A 316 16.65 -1.78 2.04
C TRP A 316 15.15 -1.45 1.90
N PRO A 317 14.25 -1.83 2.84
CA PRO A 317 12.82 -1.55 2.69
C PRO A 317 12.55 -0.04 2.57
N LEU A 318 13.19 0.77 3.42
CA LEU A 318 13.07 2.22 3.39
C LEU A 318 13.64 2.82 2.10
N PHE A 319 14.83 2.37 1.69
CA PHE A 319 15.47 2.82 0.45
C PHE A 319 14.64 2.48 -0.79
N PHE A 320 14.17 1.23 -0.91
CA PHE A 320 13.43 0.76 -2.08
C PHE A 320 12.04 1.38 -2.15
N ALA A 321 11.33 1.51 -1.02
CA ALA A 321 10.05 2.23 -0.98
C ALA A 321 10.22 3.71 -1.37
N ALA A 322 11.25 4.40 -0.86
CA ALA A 322 11.55 5.78 -1.25
C ALA A 322 11.92 5.88 -2.74
N TYR A 323 12.69 4.94 -3.28
CA TYR A 323 13.01 4.85 -4.72
C TYR A 323 11.73 4.69 -5.55
N GLN A 324 10.93 3.68 -5.25
CA GLN A 324 9.72 3.34 -6.02
C GLN A 324 8.69 4.47 -5.96
N ALA A 325 8.30 4.92 -4.76
CA ALA A 325 7.30 5.96 -4.58
C ALA A 325 7.72 7.29 -5.24
N SER A 326 8.99 7.68 -5.11
CA SER A 326 9.48 8.90 -5.77
C SER A 326 9.60 8.74 -7.30
N ASN A 327 9.93 7.55 -7.80
CA ASN A 327 9.99 7.26 -9.23
C ASN A 327 8.60 7.32 -9.89
N GLU A 328 7.61 6.70 -9.29
CA GLU A 328 6.22 6.70 -9.75
C GLU A 328 5.61 8.12 -9.66
N ALA A 329 5.72 8.77 -8.50
CA ALA A 329 5.12 10.09 -8.26
C ALA A 329 5.76 11.22 -9.08
N CYS A 330 7.07 11.17 -9.35
CA CYS A 330 7.78 12.23 -10.09
C CYS A 330 8.04 11.88 -11.56
N GLY A 331 7.84 10.62 -11.99
CA GLY A 331 8.19 10.15 -13.33
C GLY A 331 9.66 10.41 -13.63
N TYR A 332 10.58 9.86 -12.84
CA TYR A 332 12.02 10.02 -13.09
C TYR A 332 12.45 9.12 -14.25
N THR A 333 13.25 9.69 -15.15
CA THR A 333 13.90 8.94 -16.23
C THR A 333 15.07 8.12 -15.71
N ASP A 334 15.51 7.11 -16.47
CA ASP A 334 16.75 6.36 -16.19
C ASP A 334 17.98 7.27 -16.03
N VAL A 335 18.04 8.40 -16.74
CA VAL A 335 19.14 9.37 -16.62
C VAL A 335 19.11 10.05 -15.25
N GLU A 336 17.92 10.48 -14.81
CA GLU A 336 17.74 11.10 -13.49
C GLU A 336 17.97 10.09 -12.37
N ASN A 337 17.45 8.87 -12.49
CA ASN A 337 17.65 7.82 -11.49
C ASN A 337 19.10 7.35 -11.41
N LEU A 338 19.87 7.35 -12.51
CA LEU A 338 21.30 7.04 -12.47
C LEU A 338 22.06 7.99 -11.52
N VAL A 339 21.84 9.30 -11.66
CA VAL A 339 22.47 10.31 -10.79
C VAL A 339 22.01 10.13 -9.34
N ARG A 340 20.70 9.93 -9.11
CA ARG A 340 20.15 9.70 -7.77
C ARG A 340 20.78 8.48 -7.08
N LEU A 341 21.03 7.41 -7.83
CA LEU A 341 21.68 6.19 -7.33
C LEU A 341 23.19 6.39 -7.08
N GLN A 342 23.90 7.10 -7.96
CA GLN A 342 25.30 7.50 -7.70
C GLN A 342 25.41 8.34 -6.41
N ASP A 343 24.46 9.25 -6.18
CA ASP A 343 24.42 10.12 -5.02
C ASP A 343 24.12 9.38 -3.70
N CYS A 344 23.19 8.41 -3.68
CA CYS A 344 22.74 7.77 -2.43
C CYS A 344 23.39 6.42 -2.11
N LEU A 345 23.97 5.71 -3.09
CA LEU A 345 24.62 4.42 -2.83
C LEU A 345 25.99 4.64 -2.18
N LYS A 346 26.25 3.91 -1.10
CA LYS A 346 27.45 4.02 -0.26
C LYS A 346 27.95 2.63 0.16
N GLY A 347 29.19 2.56 0.65
CA GLY A 347 29.80 1.33 1.18
C GLY A 347 29.63 0.12 0.26
N ARG A 348 29.24 -1.03 0.83
CA ARG A 348 29.10 -2.29 0.09
C ARG A 348 28.05 -2.24 -1.01
N ALA A 349 26.96 -1.49 -0.82
CA ALA A 349 25.95 -1.34 -1.87
C ALA A 349 26.52 -0.65 -3.12
N LEU A 350 27.39 0.34 -2.94
CA LEU A 350 28.07 0.99 -4.06
C LEU A 350 29.10 0.05 -4.70
N GLU A 351 29.92 -0.63 -3.90
CA GLU A 351 30.94 -1.58 -4.38
C GLU A 351 30.35 -2.65 -5.31
N GLU A 352 29.19 -3.22 -4.94
CA GLU A 352 28.50 -4.25 -5.72
C GLU A 352 28.02 -3.81 -7.12
N VAL A 353 27.69 -2.52 -7.30
CA VAL A 353 27.06 -2.03 -8.54
C VAL A 353 27.85 -0.91 -9.24
N ARG A 354 29.03 -0.54 -8.73
CA ARG A 354 29.84 0.58 -9.25
C ARG A 354 30.08 0.51 -10.75
N GLY A 355 30.44 -0.66 -11.28
CA GLY A 355 30.66 -0.87 -12.72
C GLY A 355 29.39 -0.82 -13.58
N GLN A 356 28.21 -0.85 -12.97
CA GLN A 356 26.90 -0.76 -13.64
C GLN A 356 26.28 0.65 -13.53
N LEU A 357 26.82 1.53 -12.66
CA LEU A 357 26.41 2.92 -12.51
C LEU A 357 27.08 3.86 -13.54
N ILE A 358 27.22 3.43 -14.79
CA ILE A 358 27.86 4.21 -15.87
C ILE A 358 26.84 4.67 -16.91
N LEU A 359 25.87 3.81 -17.26
CA LEU A 359 24.90 4.07 -18.33
C LEU A 359 23.49 4.19 -17.74
N PRO A 360 22.64 5.11 -18.25
CA PRO A 360 21.25 5.19 -17.81
C PRO A 360 20.50 3.87 -17.99
N LYS A 361 20.71 3.20 -19.13
CA LYS A 361 20.06 1.92 -19.49
C LYS A 361 20.36 0.75 -18.52
N SER A 362 21.36 0.86 -17.65
CA SER A 362 21.64 -0.16 -16.64
C SER A 362 20.95 0.10 -15.29
N VAL A 363 20.25 1.22 -15.09
CA VAL A 363 19.51 1.52 -13.85
C VAL A 363 18.52 0.40 -13.45
N PRO A 364 17.67 -0.15 -14.34
CA PRO A 364 16.80 -1.28 -14.00
C PRO A 364 17.58 -2.51 -13.53
N ARG A 365 18.75 -2.80 -14.14
CA ARG A 365 19.63 -3.91 -13.77
C ARG A 365 20.31 -3.68 -12.41
N VAL A 366 20.70 -2.43 -12.10
CA VAL A 366 21.27 -2.05 -10.79
C VAL A 366 20.24 -2.28 -9.69
N ILE A 367 19.01 -1.77 -9.84
CA ILE A 367 17.94 -1.95 -8.86
C ILE A 367 17.60 -3.44 -8.69
N ALA A 368 17.54 -4.21 -9.79
CA ALA A 368 17.32 -5.65 -9.73
C ALA A 368 18.44 -6.38 -8.97
N LYS A 369 19.72 -6.06 -9.21
CA LYS A 369 20.85 -6.65 -8.48
C LYS A 369 20.81 -6.29 -6.99
N LEU A 370 20.52 -5.03 -6.64
CA LEU A 370 20.39 -4.63 -5.23
C LEU A 370 19.21 -5.34 -4.53
N ARG A 371 18.06 -5.48 -5.21
CA ARG A 371 16.91 -6.25 -4.70
C ARG A 371 17.26 -7.73 -4.50
N GLN A 372 18.01 -8.33 -5.42
CA GLN A 372 18.46 -9.71 -5.30
C GLN A 372 19.40 -9.92 -4.11
N ILE A 373 20.28 -8.96 -3.81
CA ILE A 373 21.24 -9.08 -2.70
C ILE A 373 20.58 -8.76 -1.35
N TYR A 374 19.88 -7.64 -1.25
CA TYR A 374 19.42 -7.07 0.04
C TYR A 374 17.90 -7.15 0.28
N GLY A 375 17.10 -7.28 -0.79
CA GLY A 375 15.64 -7.27 -0.75
C GLY A 375 14.98 -8.64 -0.65
N ARG A 376 15.74 -9.68 -0.32
CA ARG A 376 15.22 -11.04 -0.07
C ARG A 376 14.69 -11.14 1.37
N PRO A 377 13.47 -11.67 1.59
CA PRO A 377 12.85 -11.71 2.92
C PRO A 377 13.66 -12.55 3.92
N GLU A 378 14.39 -13.56 3.45
CA GLU A 378 15.25 -14.43 4.27
C GLU A 378 16.50 -13.69 4.77
N VAL A 379 17.03 -12.74 3.98
CA VAL A 379 18.21 -11.95 4.34
C VAL A 379 17.87 -10.94 5.44
N LEU A 380 16.71 -10.28 5.31
CA LEU A 380 16.14 -9.43 6.36
C LEU A 380 15.85 -10.23 7.63
N LEU A 381 15.19 -11.40 7.50
CA LEU A 381 14.92 -12.30 8.61
C LEU A 381 16.20 -12.71 9.35
N GLN A 382 17.26 -13.07 8.62
CA GLN A 382 18.56 -13.40 9.21
C GLN A 382 19.15 -12.21 9.97
N SER A 383 19.00 -10.98 9.47
CA SER A 383 19.43 -9.76 10.17
C SER A 383 18.64 -9.52 11.47
N HIS A 384 17.30 -9.63 11.42
CA HIS A 384 16.46 -9.52 12.62
C HIS A 384 16.79 -10.61 13.66
N LEU A 385 16.97 -11.87 13.24
CA LEU A 385 17.41 -12.97 14.11
C LEU A 385 18.78 -12.67 14.75
N GLN A 386 19.77 -12.23 13.96
CA GLN A 386 21.09 -11.87 14.48
C GLN A 386 21.01 -10.73 15.49
N ARG A 387 20.16 -9.72 15.26
CA ARG A 387 19.96 -8.60 16.18
C ARG A 387 19.39 -9.07 17.51
N VAL A 388 18.32 -9.87 17.51
CA VAL A 388 17.70 -10.41 18.74
C VAL A 388 18.68 -11.34 19.49
N ARG A 389 19.48 -12.13 18.76
CA ARG A 389 20.53 -12.98 19.34
C ARG A 389 21.65 -12.18 20.01
N LYS A 390 22.10 -11.09 19.40
CA LYS A 390 23.17 -10.21 19.90
C LYS A 390 22.75 -9.31 21.06
N LEU A 391 21.45 -9.04 21.24
CA LEU A 391 20.97 -8.27 22.40
C LEU A 391 21.26 -9.00 23.71
N GLU A 392 21.69 -8.24 24.72
CA GLU A 392 21.88 -8.73 26.08
C GLU A 392 20.56 -9.28 26.65
N PRO A 393 20.58 -10.38 27.43
CA PRO A 393 19.42 -10.85 28.18
C PRO A 393 18.80 -9.73 29.04
N PRO A 394 17.46 -9.51 28.99
CA PRO A 394 16.80 -8.61 29.92
C PRO A 394 17.07 -9.00 31.37
N ARG A 395 17.17 -8.01 32.25
CA ARG A 395 17.44 -8.22 33.68
C ARG A 395 16.22 -7.84 34.51
N ALA A 396 15.84 -8.71 35.45
CA ALA A 396 14.71 -8.47 36.34
C ALA A 396 14.87 -7.22 37.24
N ASP A 397 16.11 -6.84 37.57
CA ASP A 397 16.42 -5.64 38.35
C ASP A 397 16.40 -4.34 37.53
N LYS A 398 16.26 -4.42 36.19
CA LYS A 398 16.27 -3.28 35.27
C LYS A 398 15.15 -3.43 34.26
N LEU A 399 13.92 -3.08 34.65
CA LEU A 399 12.71 -3.18 33.81
C LEU A 399 12.88 -2.55 32.42
N GLY A 400 13.54 -1.38 32.31
CA GLY A 400 13.83 -0.74 31.02
C GLY A 400 14.73 -1.55 30.06
N SER A 401 15.34 -2.67 30.49
CA SER A 401 16.05 -3.60 29.61
C SER A 401 15.14 -4.52 28.81
N PHE A 402 13.89 -4.71 29.23
CA PHE A 402 12.90 -5.48 28.47
C PHE A 402 12.44 -4.73 27.21
N ILE A 403 12.38 -3.39 27.24
CA ILE A 403 11.94 -2.54 26.12
C ILE A 403 12.71 -2.83 24.82
N PRO A 404 14.06 -2.72 24.75
CA PRO A 404 14.80 -2.99 23.52
C PRO A 404 14.74 -4.45 23.07
N PHE A 405 14.60 -5.40 24.01
CA PHE A 405 14.49 -6.83 23.68
C PHE A 405 13.12 -7.17 23.12
N GLY A 406 12.04 -6.79 23.80
CA GLY A 406 10.66 -6.98 23.36
C GLY A 406 10.42 -6.34 21.99
N ASN A 407 10.84 -5.08 21.80
CA ASN A 407 10.73 -4.40 20.51
C ASN A 407 11.50 -5.10 19.38
N ALA A 408 12.62 -5.76 19.69
CA ALA A 408 13.39 -6.50 18.69
C ALA A 408 12.74 -7.85 18.33
N VAL A 409 12.09 -8.51 19.30
CA VAL A 409 11.30 -9.74 19.09
C VAL A 409 9.99 -9.44 18.36
N GLU A 410 9.31 -8.34 18.69
CA GLU A 410 8.14 -7.82 17.97
C GLU A 410 8.46 -7.62 16.49
N GLN A 411 9.49 -6.83 16.18
CA GLN A 411 9.93 -6.57 14.80
C GLN A 411 10.36 -7.85 14.04
N LEU A 412 10.87 -8.87 14.75
CA LEU A 412 11.15 -10.18 14.15
C LEU A 412 9.84 -10.90 13.78
N CYS A 413 8.84 -10.86 14.66
CA CYS A 413 7.52 -11.46 14.45
C CYS A 413 6.76 -10.74 13.31
N GLU A 414 6.72 -9.41 13.33
CA GLU A 414 6.16 -8.56 12.28
C GLU A 414 6.78 -8.85 10.92
N HIS A 415 8.11 -8.96 10.84
CA HIS A 415 8.80 -9.27 9.58
C HIS A 415 8.44 -10.67 9.05
N ILE A 416 8.34 -11.68 9.92
CA ILE A 416 7.96 -13.04 9.50
C ILE A 416 6.51 -13.07 8.99
N GLU A 417 5.59 -12.37 9.65
CA GLU A 417 4.18 -12.27 9.23
C GLU A 417 4.06 -11.49 7.91
N ALA A 418 4.70 -10.33 7.78
CA ALA A 418 4.67 -9.49 6.58
C ALA A 418 5.37 -10.12 5.34
N THR A 419 6.15 -11.19 5.55
CA THR A 419 6.80 -11.94 4.46
C THR A 419 6.20 -13.34 4.25
N GLU A 420 5.09 -13.64 4.92
CA GLU A 420 4.34 -14.92 4.84
C GLU A 420 5.20 -16.16 5.20
N LEU A 421 6.34 -15.99 5.87
CA LEU A 421 7.27 -17.04 6.27
C LEU A 421 6.78 -17.81 7.53
N THR A 422 5.49 -18.17 7.55
CA THR A 422 4.72 -18.68 8.70
C THR A 422 5.36 -19.88 9.40
N ALA A 423 6.12 -20.72 8.69
CA ALA A 423 6.89 -21.83 9.26
C ALA A 423 7.88 -21.38 10.37
N HIS A 424 8.38 -20.15 10.32
CA HIS A 424 9.23 -19.60 11.38
C HIS A 424 8.46 -19.10 12.61
N LEU A 425 7.16 -18.80 12.51
CA LEU A 425 6.32 -18.43 13.66
C LEU A 425 6.08 -19.62 14.59
N VAL A 426 5.92 -20.81 14.02
CA VAL A 426 5.65 -22.05 14.78
C VAL A 426 6.92 -22.79 15.24
N ASN A 427 8.11 -22.23 15.00
CA ASN A 427 9.38 -22.89 15.34
C ASN A 427 9.60 -22.95 16.87
N PRO A 428 9.52 -24.12 17.51
CA PRO A 428 9.63 -24.24 18.96
C PRO A 428 11.05 -23.97 19.47
N ILE A 429 12.08 -24.21 18.65
CA ILE A 429 13.49 -23.98 19.01
C ILE A 429 13.75 -22.48 19.12
N LEU A 430 13.25 -21.69 18.16
CA LEU A 430 13.36 -20.23 18.21
C LEU A 430 12.63 -19.65 19.43
N ILE A 431 11.40 -20.12 19.69
CA ILE A 431 10.63 -19.68 20.87
C ILE A 431 11.38 -20.01 22.16
N GLN A 432 11.96 -21.21 22.28
CA GLN A 432 12.75 -21.60 23.45
C GLN A 432 14.03 -20.75 23.59
N GLU A 433 14.77 -20.53 22.51
CA GLU A 433 15.98 -19.68 22.50
C GLU A 433 15.71 -18.25 23.00
N LEU A 434 14.56 -17.68 22.64
CA LEU A 434 14.14 -16.34 23.09
C LEU A 434 13.66 -16.35 24.55
N VAL A 435 12.98 -17.41 24.99
CA VAL A 435 12.56 -17.61 26.39
C VAL A 435 13.75 -17.83 27.31
N ASP A 436 14.81 -18.49 26.83
CA ASP A 436 16.02 -18.77 27.62
C ASP A 436 16.80 -17.51 27.99
N LYS A 437 16.68 -16.45 27.18
CA LYS A 437 17.18 -15.09 27.49
C LYS A 437 16.39 -14.36 28.59
N LEU A 438 15.21 -14.83 28.99
CA LEU A 438 14.41 -14.17 30.03
C LEU A 438 14.91 -14.51 31.45
N PRO A 439 14.75 -13.63 32.44
CA PRO A 439 14.93 -13.97 33.85
C PRO A 439 13.99 -15.09 34.31
N ASP A 440 14.39 -15.85 35.34
CA ASP A 440 13.64 -17.03 35.79
C ASP A 440 12.23 -16.72 36.32
N GLY A 441 12.01 -15.50 36.84
CA GLY A 441 10.68 -14.99 37.15
C GLY A 441 9.79 -14.96 35.91
N GLU A 442 10.26 -14.34 34.83
CA GLU A 442 9.50 -14.25 33.58
C GLU A 442 9.39 -15.57 32.83
N LYS A 443 10.37 -16.47 32.95
CA LYS A 443 10.23 -17.86 32.47
C LYS A 443 9.07 -18.57 33.17
N ARG A 444 8.90 -18.38 34.48
CA ARG A 444 7.76 -18.94 35.23
C ARG A 444 6.44 -18.29 34.80
N SER A 445 6.39 -16.95 34.70
CA SER A 445 5.23 -16.20 34.18
C SER A 445 4.83 -16.68 32.78
N TRP A 446 5.78 -16.88 31.88
CA TRP A 446 5.59 -17.41 30.54
C TRP A 446 4.98 -18.83 30.54
N VAL A 447 5.45 -19.73 31.42
CA VAL A 447 4.85 -21.07 31.56
C VAL A 447 3.39 -20.98 31.99
N HIS A 448 3.04 -20.08 32.90
CA HIS A 448 1.63 -19.85 33.28
C HIS A 448 0.81 -19.19 32.17
N TYR A 449 1.40 -18.30 31.38
CA TYR A 449 0.76 -17.63 30.24
C TYR A 449 0.45 -18.64 29.13
N LYS A 450 1.44 -19.43 28.68
CA LYS A 450 1.29 -20.36 27.56
C LYS A 450 0.31 -21.50 27.83
N ARG A 451 0.17 -21.94 29.09
CA ARG A 451 -0.85 -22.93 29.51
C ARG A 451 -2.30 -22.49 29.25
N LYS A 452 -2.55 -21.19 29.08
CA LYS A 452 -3.90 -20.63 28.79
C LYS A 452 -4.18 -20.49 27.29
N LYS A 453 -3.31 -21.01 26.42
CA LYS A 453 -3.39 -20.88 24.95
C LYS A 453 -3.55 -22.25 24.30
N ARG A 454 -4.32 -22.31 23.20
CA ARG A 454 -4.53 -23.55 22.43
C ARG A 454 -3.30 -23.93 21.60
N GLU A 455 -2.64 -22.91 21.05
CA GLU A 455 -1.41 -23.03 20.27
C GLU A 455 -0.38 -22.05 20.82
N VAL A 456 0.90 -22.39 20.69
CA VAL A 456 2.02 -21.57 21.16
C VAL A 456 2.97 -21.35 20.00
N ASN A 457 3.05 -20.09 19.56
CA ASN A 457 3.88 -19.63 18.45
C ASN A 457 4.65 -18.34 18.87
N LEU A 458 5.49 -17.82 17.99
CA LEU A 458 6.27 -16.60 18.24
C LEU A 458 5.36 -15.42 18.61
N ARG A 459 4.25 -15.21 17.88
CA ARG A 459 3.23 -14.19 18.19
C ARG A 459 2.67 -14.32 19.61
N THR A 460 2.55 -15.54 20.14
CA THR A 460 2.14 -15.80 21.53
C THR A 460 3.20 -15.35 22.55
N LEU A 461 4.48 -15.55 22.24
CA LEU A 461 5.60 -15.04 23.06
C LEU A 461 5.67 -13.51 22.97
N THR A 462 5.56 -12.95 21.78
CA THR A 462 5.52 -11.51 21.55
C THR A 462 4.41 -10.85 22.38
N ASN A 463 3.16 -11.33 22.28
CA ASN A 463 2.01 -10.84 23.06
C ASN A 463 2.13 -11.03 24.60
N PHE A 464 3.11 -11.81 25.06
CA PHE A 464 3.49 -11.88 26.48
C PHE A 464 4.55 -10.83 26.82
N LEU A 465 5.57 -10.67 25.96
CA LEU A 465 6.59 -9.64 26.10
C LEU A 465 6.02 -8.22 25.99
N SER A 466 5.03 -7.97 25.12
CA SER A 466 4.39 -6.64 24.98
C SER A 466 3.84 -6.14 26.33
N LYS A 467 3.25 -7.03 27.14
CA LYS A 467 2.76 -6.71 28.49
C LYS A 467 3.88 -6.32 29.45
N ILE A 468 4.99 -7.06 29.43
CA ILE A 468 6.17 -6.73 30.25
C ILE A 468 6.79 -5.41 29.78
N VAL A 469 6.74 -5.10 28.49
CA VAL A 469 7.20 -3.82 27.93
C VAL A 469 6.24 -2.68 28.31
N GLU A 470 4.92 -2.89 28.30
CA GLU A 470 3.90 -1.95 28.81
C GLU A 470 4.16 -1.65 30.29
N ASP A 471 4.20 -2.67 31.15
CA ASP A 471 4.50 -2.56 32.59
C ASP A 471 5.85 -1.85 32.83
N ALA A 472 6.88 -2.16 32.03
CA ALA A 472 8.18 -1.52 32.13
C ALA A 472 8.14 -0.04 31.70
N CYS A 473 7.38 0.31 30.66
CA CYS A 473 7.22 1.70 30.21
C CYS A 473 6.49 2.54 31.26
N GLU A 474 5.42 2.01 31.86
CA GLU A 474 4.69 2.67 32.95
C GLU A 474 5.56 2.83 34.20
N ALA A 475 6.32 1.80 34.58
CA ALA A 475 7.23 1.86 35.73
C ALA A 475 8.46 2.76 35.51
N THR A 476 8.89 2.98 34.26
CA THR A 476 10.10 3.78 33.92
C THR A 476 9.77 5.18 33.39
N VAL A 477 9.02 5.95 34.18
CA VAL A 477 8.62 7.34 33.86
C VAL A 477 9.81 8.29 33.60
N ASN A 478 11.02 7.96 34.07
CA ASN A 478 12.25 8.71 33.80
C ASN A 478 13.12 8.03 32.72
N LEU A 479 12.92 8.45 31.46
CA LEU A 479 13.82 8.14 30.35
C LEU A 479 15.15 8.88 30.47
N ASP A 480 16.05 8.36 31.30
CA ASP A 480 17.49 8.63 31.22
C ASP A 480 18.08 7.85 30.01
N TYR A 481 17.46 8.03 28.84
CA TYR A 481 17.82 7.39 27.58
C TYR A 481 19.12 8.00 27.06
N LYS A 482 20.23 7.43 27.52
CA LYS A 482 21.53 7.53 26.84
C LYS A 482 21.54 6.46 25.75
N PRO A 483 21.39 6.82 24.45
CA PRO A 483 21.63 5.85 23.39
C PRO A 483 23.07 5.34 23.51
N ASP A 484 23.27 4.03 23.32
CA ASP A 484 24.60 3.45 23.47
C ASP A 484 25.53 3.90 22.34
N VAL A 485 26.34 4.92 22.66
CA VAL A 485 27.28 5.55 21.73
C VAL A 485 28.38 4.58 21.27
N ARG A 486 28.51 3.39 21.87
CA ARG A 486 29.54 2.41 21.54
C ARG A 486 29.29 1.67 20.23
N ALA A 487 28.04 1.60 19.75
CA ALA A 487 27.72 1.00 18.45
C ALA A 487 28.05 1.88 17.23
N ALA A 488 28.38 3.17 17.43
CA ALA A 488 28.56 4.16 16.36
C ALA A 488 30.03 4.58 16.12
N SER A 489 31.00 3.90 16.73
CA SER A 489 32.44 4.18 16.55
C SER A 489 33.02 3.45 15.33
N GLY A 490 32.52 3.80 14.14
CA GLY A 490 32.83 3.08 12.89
C GLY A 490 32.70 3.88 11.58
N SER A 491 32.77 5.22 11.62
CA SER A 491 33.04 6.07 10.44
C SER A 491 33.30 7.52 10.86
N SER A 492 34.50 8.03 10.56
CA SER A 492 34.79 9.47 10.69
C SER A 492 34.23 10.22 9.48
N GLY A 493 33.20 11.04 9.69
CA GLY A 493 32.47 11.73 8.61
C GLY A 493 31.87 13.05 9.09
N ARG A 494 32.73 14.00 9.44
CA ARG A 494 32.36 15.26 10.11
C ARG A 494 31.63 16.23 9.16
N SER A 495 30.29 16.15 9.09
CA SER A 495 29.48 17.20 8.45
C SER A 495 28.54 17.86 9.47
N ARG A 496 28.81 19.14 9.76
CA ARG A 496 27.84 20.02 10.42
C ARG A 496 26.97 20.62 9.34
N ASN A 497 25.68 20.28 9.30
CA ASN A 497 24.69 21.20 8.76
C ASN A 497 23.54 21.41 9.74
N LYS A 498 23.30 22.68 10.03
CA LYS A 498 22.34 23.17 11.03
C LYS A 498 21.10 23.61 10.29
N GLU A 499 20.27 22.66 9.85
CA GLU A 499 19.01 22.99 9.21
C GLU A 499 17.98 23.40 10.26
N LYS A 500 17.51 24.64 10.10
CA LYS A 500 16.52 25.26 10.98
C LYS A 500 15.14 24.71 10.61
N ALA A 501 14.62 23.76 11.37
CA ALA A 501 13.19 23.51 11.39
C ALA A 501 12.49 24.69 12.09
N ALA A 502 12.09 25.69 11.30
CA ALA A 502 11.30 26.82 11.79
C ALA A 502 9.83 26.39 11.89
N LEU A 503 9.42 25.95 13.07
CA LEU A 503 8.00 25.94 13.46
C LEU A 503 7.76 27.13 14.38
N PHE A 504 7.25 28.21 13.80
CA PHE A 504 6.70 29.32 14.56
C PHE A 504 5.43 28.83 15.27
N ASN A 505 5.43 28.87 16.60
CA ASN A 505 4.20 28.97 17.36
C ASN A 505 4.34 30.18 18.29
N HIS A 506 3.63 31.26 17.97
CA HIS A 506 3.54 32.42 18.87
C HIS A 506 2.48 32.11 19.93
N SER A 507 2.91 32.03 21.18
CA SER A 507 2.03 32.16 22.34
C SER A 507 2.77 32.96 23.41
N VAL A 508 2.31 34.20 23.60
CA VAL A 508 2.80 35.09 24.67
C VAL A 508 2.15 34.65 25.98
N ALA A 509 2.94 34.23 26.96
CA ALA A 509 2.53 34.13 28.35
C ALA A 509 3.76 34.22 29.27
N GLU A 510 3.76 35.31 30.03
CA GLU A 510 4.42 35.67 31.30
C GLU A 510 5.45 34.73 31.97
N GLU A 511 6.45 35.35 32.59
CA GLU A 511 7.43 34.75 33.50
C GLU A 511 6.75 34.09 34.71
N PRO A 512 7.22 32.90 35.12
CA PRO A 512 7.40 32.62 36.55
C PRO A 512 8.88 32.40 36.88
N THR A 513 9.38 33.34 37.67
CA THR A 513 10.49 33.26 38.62
C THR A 513 11.01 31.86 39.02
N GLU A 514 12.34 31.75 38.96
CA GLU A 514 13.19 31.01 39.91
C GLU A 514 12.90 29.53 40.23
N ARG A 515 13.70 28.64 39.63
CA ARG A 515 14.74 27.86 40.37
C ARG A 515 15.56 27.00 39.40
N ARG A 516 16.55 27.61 38.73
CA ARG A 516 17.44 26.88 37.80
C ARG A 516 18.67 26.36 38.53
N GLU A 517 18.77 25.03 38.65
CA GLU A 517 19.93 24.38 39.26
C GLU A 517 21.24 24.77 38.56
N GLN A 518 22.22 25.19 39.37
CA GLN A 518 23.50 25.71 38.89
C GLN A 518 24.38 24.58 38.35
N LYS A 519 24.36 24.36 37.03
CA LYS A 519 25.45 23.65 36.34
C LYS A 519 26.73 24.48 36.44
N GLN A 520 27.50 24.26 37.50
CA GLN A 520 28.76 24.95 37.79
C GLN A 520 29.67 24.96 36.55
N GLN A 521 29.86 26.14 35.95
CA GLN A 521 30.84 26.31 34.89
C GLN A 521 32.23 26.23 35.50
N ARG A 522 33.02 25.24 35.07
CA ARG A 522 34.39 25.05 35.59
C ARG A 522 35.23 26.31 35.30
N PRO A 523 35.89 26.90 36.31
CA PRO A 523 36.67 28.12 36.12
C PRO A 523 37.85 27.93 35.16
N CYS A 524 38.22 29.03 34.49
CA CYS A 524 39.37 29.11 33.61
C CYS A 524 40.66 28.69 34.33
N LYS A 525 41.45 27.80 33.73
CA LYS A 525 42.67 27.25 34.38
C LYS A 525 43.88 28.18 34.37
N ALA A 526 43.80 29.34 33.73
CA ALA A 526 44.82 30.39 33.81
C ALA A 526 44.48 31.46 34.86
N CYS A 527 43.30 32.09 34.78
CA CYS A 527 42.92 33.22 35.63
C CYS A 527 41.80 32.94 36.65
N GLN A 528 41.31 31.70 36.73
CA GLN A 528 40.30 31.22 37.70
C GLN A 528 38.90 31.87 37.60
N ARG A 529 38.67 32.80 36.67
CA ARG A 529 37.33 33.35 36.38
C ARG A 529 36.41 32.32 35.71
N THR A 530 35.11 32.42 35.96
CA THR A 530 34.07 31.48 35.46
C THR A 530 33.33 31.98 34.21
N ASP A 531 33.60 33.20 33.76
CA ASP A 531 32.99 33.87 32.62
C ASP A 531 33.53 33.40 31.25
N HIS A 532 34.67 32.69 31.23
CA HIS A 532 35.25 32.17 30.00
C HIS A 532 36.02 30.85 30.21
N ARG A 533 36.33 30.17 29.10
CA ARG A 533 37.24 29.02 29.05
C ARG A 533 38.62 29.44 28.57
N LEU A 534 39.64 28.64 28.88
CA LEU A 534 41.06 28.94 28.60
C LEU A 534 41.37 29.45 27.19
N TRP A 535 40.71 28.93 26.15
CA TRP A 535 40.82 29.40 24.76
C TRP A 535 40.55 30.92 24.61
N ASN A 536 39.58 31.44 25.36
CA ASN A 536 39.19 32.86 25.37
C ASN A 536 39.88 33.65 26.49
N CYS A 537 40.86 33.09 27.19
CA CYS A 537 41.54 33.78 28.29
C CYS A 537 42.61 34.75 27.75
N GLU A 538 42.39 36.05 27.97
CA GLU A 538 43.37 37.12 27.73
C GLU A 538 44.70 36.84 28.43
N ASP A 539 44.66 36.47 29.71
CA ASP A 539 45.85 36.27 30.54
C ASP A 539 46.69 35.08 30.02
N PHE A 540 46.03 33.99 29.59
CA PHE A 540 46.71 32.86 28.97
C PHE A 540 47.37 33.24 27.64
N LYS A 541 46.76 34.11 26.84
CA LYS A 541 47.33 34.57 25.56
C LYS A 541 48.58 35.43 25.77
N LYS A 542 48.61 36.23 26.85
CA LYS A 542 49.70 37.16 27.21
C LYS A 542 50.92 36.46 27.85
N LEU A 543 50.80 35.20 28.29
CA LEU A 543 51.94 34.45 28.83
C LEU A 543 53.02 34.13 27.77
N PRO A 544 54.31 34.09 28.16
CA PRO A 544 55.40 33.62 27.30
C PRO A 544 55.15 32.21 26.75
N TYR A 545 55.73 31.89 25.59
CA TYR A 545 55.56 30.58 24.96
C TYR A 545 55.90 29.41 25.91
N GLU A 546 57.03 29.49 26.61
CA GLU A 546 57.43 28.47 27.56
C GLU A 546 56.40 28.23 28.67
N ASP A 547 55.83 29.29 29.23
CA ASP A 547 54.90 29.18 30.35
C ASP A 547 53.52 28.71 29.90
N ARG A 548 53.12 29.04 28.66
CA ARG A 548 51.95 28.44 28.01
C ARG A 548 52.14 26.92 27.81
N VAL A 549 53.34 26.48 27.41
CA VAL A 549 53.66 25.04 27.29
C VAL A 549 53.68 24.37 28.68
N LYS A 550 54.40 24.91 29.66
CA LYS A 550 54.43 24.41 31.05
C LYS A 550 53.01 24.29 31.62
N MET A 551 52.15 25.29 31.39
CA MET A 551 50.74 25.26 31.81
C MET A 551 49.91 24.21 31.05
N ALA A 552 50.07 24.09 29.73
CA ALA A 552 49.38 23.07 28.93
C ALA A 552 49.76 21.64 29.36
N THR A 553 51.04 21.39 29.64
CA THR A 553 51.53 20.11 30.16
C THR A 553 51.02 19.84 31.59
N LYS A 554 51.13 20.81 32.51
CA LYS A 554 50.66 20.70 33.91
C LYS A 554 49.17 20.32 34.00
N TRP A 555 48.33 20.87 33.13
CA TRP A 555 46.90 20.61 33.10
C TRP A 555 46.47 19.53 32.09
N LYS A 556 47.42 18.81 31.47
CA LYS A 556 47.21 17.76 30.44
C LYS A 556 46.27 18.20 29.30
N LEU A 557 46.41 19.44 28.87
CA LEU A 557 45.55 20.08 27.85
C LEU A 557 45.96 19.73 26.41
N CYS A 558 47.19 19.24 26.24
CA CYS A 558 47.65 18.59 25.02
C CYS A 558 48.07 17.16 25.37
N GLN A 559 47.58 16.18 24.61
CA GLN A 559 48.17 14.85 24.56
C GLN A 559 49.35 14.89 23.59
N ARG A 560 50.38 14.10 23.85
CA ARG A 560 51.58 13.97 23.03
C ARG A 560 51.55 12.63 22.30
#